data_AF-A0A5N8WV31-F1
#
_entry.id   AF-A0A5N8WV31-F1
#
_cell.length_a   1.000
_cell.length_b   1.000
_cell.length_c   1.000
_cell.angle_alpha   90.00
_cell.angle_beta   90.00
_cell.angle_gamma   90.00
#
_symmetry.space_group_name_H-M   'P 1'
#
loop_
_entity.id
_entity.type
_entity.pdbx_description
1 polymer ?
#
loop_
_entity_poly.entity_id
_entity_poly.type
_entity_poly.pdbx_seq_one_letter_code
_entity_poly.pdbx_strand_id
1 'polypeptide(L)'
;MPAQLAVFEGAVRSAAAIGARGERREASLLLGQYVGRLTWLATRYPGARAEQLRGEAARMLGTFVMACGRDAAAAHGFSQGITAYRTLVGEYGRRDCVDRYLRAMCAQVMLYGVRGEAAGVRAALRALEDQARRYDPRNVTRWVEHARAFLPGVAPPGTVTGPGEA
;
A
#
# COMPACT_ATOMS: atom_id res chain seq x y z
N MET A 1 9.03 -20.39 -15.61
CA MET A 1 8.91 -19.36 -14.56
C MET A 1 9.25 -17.95 -15.07
N PRO A 2 10.45 -17.66 -15.62
CA PRO A 2 10.82 -16.29 -16.03
C PRO A 2 9.89 -15.66 -17.10
N ALA A 3 9.51 -16.44 -18.12
CA ALA A 3 8.62 -15.96 -19.19
C ALA A 3 7.21 -15.57 -18.68
N GLN A 4 6.66 -16.31 -17.72
CA GLN A 4 5.35 -15.99 -17.13
C GLN A 4 5.41 -14.71 -16.29
N LEU A 5 6.50 -14.51 -15.54
CA LEU A 5 6.71 -13.27 -14.79
C LEU A 5 6.83 -12.05 -15.72
N ALA A 6 7.54 -12.17 -16.83
CA ALA A 6 7.65 -11.10 -17.83
C ALA A 6 6.28 -10.69 -18.41
N VAL A 7 5.38 -11.65 -18.63
CA VAL A 7 3.99 -11.35 -19.05
C VAL A 7 3.25 -10.56 -17.97
N PHE A 8 3.37 -10.95 -16.69
CA PHE A 8 2.76 -10.19 -15.60
C PHE A 8 3.35 -8.79 -15.46
N GLU A 9 4.65 -8.61 -15.67
CA GLU A 9 5.28 -7.29 -15.67
C GLU A 9 4.69 -6.37 -16.74
N GLY A 10 4.52 -6.88 -17.97
CA GLY A 10 3.85 -6.15 -19.05
C GLY A 10 2.41 -5.79 -18.69
N ALA A 11 1.68 -6.75 -18.11
CA ALA A 11 0.29 -6.56 -17.72
C ALA A 11 0.11 -5.53 -16.59
N VAL A 12 1.00 -5.56 -15.60
CA VAL A 12 1.04 -4.61 -14.47
C VAL A 12 1.36 -3.19 -14.99
N ARG A 13 2.30 -3.03 -15.92
CA ARG A 13 2.56 -1.74 -16.59
C ARG A 13 1.36 -1.24 -17.39
N SER A 14 0.69 -2.13 -18.12
CA SER A 14 -0.51 -1.77 -18.90
C SER A 14 -1.63 -1.27 -17.98
N ALA A 15 -1.90 -1.96 -16.87
CA ALA A 15 -2.91 -1.51 -15.92
C ALA A 15 -2.56 -0.16 -15.27
N ALA A 16 -1.27 0.10 -15.00
CA ALA A 16 -0.82 1.39 -14.52
C ALA A 16 -1.09 2.51 -15.53
N ALA A 17 -0.83 2.27 -16.82
CA ALA A 17 -1.10 3.23 -17.90
C ALA A 17 -2.60 3.54 -18.03
N ILE A 18 -3.46 2.52 -17.98
CA ILE A 18 -4.93 2.66 -17.97
C ILE A 18 -5.36 3.55 -16.79
N GLY A 19 -4.90 3.23 -15.58
CA GLY A 19 -5.24 4.01 -14.39
C GLY A 19 -4.75 5.47 -14.45
N ALA A 20 -3.60 5.73 -15.08
CA ALA A 20 -3.06 7.07 -15.28
C ALA A 20 -3.92 7.93 -16.24
N ARG A 21 -4.65 7.31 -17.18
CA ARG A 21 -5.62 7.98 -18.06
C ARG A 21 -6.96 8.28 -17.38
N GLY A 22 -7.11 7.93 -16.10
CA GLY A 22 -8.36 8.13 -15.34
C GLY A 22 -9.30 6.91 -15.35
N GLU A 23 -8.97 5.86 -16.11
CA GLU A 23 -9.76 4.61 -16.22
C GLU A 23 -9.52 3.67 -15.01
N ARG A 24 -9.57 4.22 -13.79
CA ARG A 24 -9.19 3.53 -12.55
C ARG A 24 -10.01 2.27 -12.29
N ARG A 25 -11.30 2.28 -12.64
CA ARG A 25 -12.18 1.11 -12.49
C ARG A 25 -11.71 -0.05 -13.37
N GLU A 26 -11.43 0.21 -14.63
CA GLU A 26 -10.95 -0.79 -15.58
C GLU A 26 -9.59 -1.34 -15.16
N ALA A 27 -8.64 -0.46 -14.83
CA ALA A 27 -7.34 -0.85 -14.30
C ALA A 27 -7.46 -1.77 -13.07
N SER A 28 -8.41 -1.46 -12.17
CA SER A 28 -8.64 -2.27 -10.99
C SER A 28 -9.19 -3.67 -11.27
N LEU A 29 -10.03 -3.83 -12.30
CA LEU A 29 -10.57 -5.13 -12.69
C LEU A 29 -9.48 -6.02 -13.27
N LEU A 30 -8.61 -5.45 -14.12
CA LEU A 30 -7.44 -6.16 -14.65
C LEU A 30 -6.47 -6.56 -13.54
N LEU A 31 -6.12 -5.63 -12.65
CA LEU A 31 -5.22 -5.91 -11.53
C LEU A 31 -5.79 -6.97 -10.57
N GLY A 32 -7.11 -6.99 -10.34
CA GLY A 32 -7.74 -8.02 -9.51
C GLY A 32 -7.45 -9.44 -10.01
N GLN A 33 -7.51 -9.64 -11.33
CA GLN A 33 -7.19 -10.94 -11.94
C GLN A 33 -5.70 -11.28 -11.80
N TYR A 34 -4.81 -10.30 -11.95
CA TYR A 34 -3.37 -10.51 -11.86
C TYR A 34 -2.90 -10.76 -10.44
N VAL A 35 -3.44 -10.06 -9.44
CA VAL A 35 -3.09 -10.25 -8.03
C VAL A 35 -3.40 -11.68 -7.59
N GLY A 36 -4.58 -12.21 -7.92
CA GLY A 36 -4.92 -13.61 -7.58
C GLY A 36 -3.94 -14.62 -8.19
N ARG A 37 -3.58 -14.43 -9.46
CA ARG A 37 -2.60 -15.31 -10.15
C ARG A 37 -1.19 -15.16 -9.60
N LEU A 38 -0.75 -13.94 -9.29
CA LEU A 38 0.56 -13.67 -8.71
C LEU A 38 0.68 -14.21 -7.28
N THR A 39 -0.41 -14.16 -6.49
CA THR A 39 -0.47 -14.81 -5.18
C THR A 39 -0.32 -16.32 -5.30
N TRP A 40 -1.06 -16.97 -6.21
CA TRP A 40 -0.89 -18.40 -6.45
C TRP A 40 0.54 -18.75 -6.90
N LEU A 41 1.10 -17.94 -7.81
CA LEU A 41 2.44 -18.15 -8.35
C LEU A 41 3.51 -18.01 -7.26
N ALA A 42 3.43 -16.98 -6.42
CA ALA A 42 4.36 -16.75 -5.32
C ALA A 42 4.31 -17.88 -4.27
N THR A 43 3.12 -18.43 -4.01
CA THR A 43 2.98 -19.61 -3.13
C THR A 43 3.56 -20.86 -3.76
N ARG A 44 3.30 -21.11 -5.04
CA ARG A 44 3.71 -22.36 -5.71
C ARG A 44 5.19 -22.37 -6.10
N TYR A 45 5.72 -21.21 -6.45
CA TYR A 45 7.11 -21.00 -6.88
C TYR A 45 7.69 -19.79 -6.13
N PRO A 46 8.06 -19.96 -4.85
CA PRO A 46 8.58 -18.86 -4.04
C PRO A 46 9.80 -18.22 -4.68
N GLY A 47 9.80 -16.89 -4.70
CA GLY A 47 10.94 -16.12 -5.17
C GLY A 47 10.73 -14.62 -5.07
N ALA A 48 11.81 -13.90 -4.79
CA ALA A 48 11.78 -12.44 -4.62
C ALA A 48 11.14 -11.71 -5.82
N ARG A 49 11.33 -12.19 -7.06
CA ARG A 49 10.73 -11.52 -8.22
C ARG A 49 9.20 -11.66 -8.26
N ALA A 50 8.68 -12.85 -7.95
CA ALA A 50 7.24 -13.08 -7.89
C ALA A 50 6.59 -12.26 -6.78
N GLU A 51 7.23 -12.20 -5.60
CA GLU A 51 6.77 -11.38 -4.48
C GLU A 51 6.80 -9.88 -4.80
N GLN A 52 7.84 -9.40 -5.50
CA GLN A 52 7.90 -8.00 -5.93
C GLN A 52 6.73 -7.65 -6.85
N LEU A 53 6.46 -8.47 -7.85
CA LEU A 53 5.33 -8.24 -8.76
C LEU A 53 3.99 -8.31 -8.05
N ARG A 54 3.82 -9.27 -7.13
CA ARG A 54 2.63 -9.37 -6.28
C ARG A 54 2.43 -8.09 -5.48
N GLY A 55 3.48 -7.60 -4.83
CA GLY A 55 3.45 -6.37 -4.02
C GLY A 55 3.10 -5.12 -4.84
N GLU A 56 3.70 -4.98 -6.02
CA GLU A 56 3.43 -3.88 -6.94
C GLU A 56 1.98 -3.89 -7.45
N ALA A 57 1.51 -5.04 -7.94
CA ALA A 57 0.16 -5.21 -8.44
C ALA A 57 -0.91 -5.00 -7.35
N ALA A 58 -0.70 -5.58 -6.17
CA ALA A 58 -1.63 -5.50 -5.05
C ALA A 58 -1.75 -4.08 -4.48
N ARG A 59 -0.63 -3.35 -4.38
CA ARG A 59 -0.64 -1.94 -3.97
C ARG A 59 -1.41 -1.08 -4.97
N MET A 60 -1.17 -1.24 -6.28
CA MET A 60 -1.90 -0.50 -7.31
C MET A 60 -3.38 -0.85 -7.33
N LEU A 61 -3.73 -2.13 -7.16
CA LEU A 61 -5.12 -2.56 -7.02
C LEU A 61 -5.78 -1.79 -5.88
N GLY A 62 -5.15 -1.80 -4.69
CA GLY A 62 -5.64 -1.09 -3.51
C GLY A 62 -5.88 0.40 -3.76
N THR A 63 -4.93 1.07 -4.41
CA THR A 63 -5.05 2.50 -4.76
C THR A 63 -6.21 2.75 -5.73
N PHE A 64 -6.34 1.98 -6.81
CA PHE A 64 -7.38 2.23 -7.80
C PHE A 64 -8.78 1.88 -7.30
N VAL A 65 -8.95 0.77 -6.56
CA VAL A 65 -10.27 0.42 -6.00
C VAL A 65 -10.69 1.38 -4.89
N MET A 66 -9.76 1.91 -4.09
CA MET A 66 -10.05 2.97 -3.12
C MET A 66 -10.54 4.24 -3.82
N ALA A 67 -9.89 4.65 -4.91
CA ALA A 67 -10.34 5.78 -5.72
C ALA A 67 -11.72 5.56 -6.39
N CYS A 68 -12.22 4.32 -6.40
CA CYS A 68 -13.56 3.96 -6.86
C CYS A 68 -14.55 3.68 -5.72
N GLY A 69 -14.21 3.97 -4.46
CA GLY A 69 -15.08 3.75 -3.29
C GLY A 69 -15.31 2.27 -2.94
N ARG A 70 -14.43 1.37 -3.39
CA ARG A 70 -14.53 -0.08 -3.15
C ARG A 70 -13.63 -0.49 -2.00
N ASP A 71 -13.96 -0.04 -0.80
CA ASP A 71 -13.08 -0.08 0.38
C ASP A 71 -12.68 -1.49 0.81
N ALA A 72 -13.58 -2.46 0.73
CA ALA A 72 -13.26 -3.87 1.04
C ALA A 72 -12.19 -4.43 0.09
N ALA A 73 -12.30 -4.10 -1.20
CA ALA A 73 -11.28 -4.48 -2.19
C ALA A 73 -9.97 -3.72 -1.95
N ALA A 74 -10.04 -2.46 -1.48
CA ALA A 74 -8.86 -1.67 -1.16
C ALA A 74 -8.09 -2.29 0.00
N ALA A 75 -8.80 -2.66 1.06
CA ALA A 75 -8.24 -3.33 2.23
C ALA A 75 -7.55 -4.63 1.84
N HIS A 76 -8.19 -5.43 0.98
CA HIS A 76 -7.59 -6.66 0.47
C HIS A 76 -6.31 -6.39 -0.33
N GLY A 77 -6.33 -5.44 -1.28
CA GLY A 77 -5.18 -5.08 -2.09
C GLY A 77 -3.99 -4.59 -1.25
N PHE A 78 -4.23 -3.68 -0.30
CA PHE A 78 -3.16 -3.20 0.58
C PHE A 78 -2.62 -4.30 1.50
N SER A 79 -3.48 -5.14 2.07
CA SER A 79 -3.05 -6.27 2.91
C SER A 79 -2.15 -7.26 2.15
N GLN A 80 -2.50 -7.60 0.91
CA GLN A 80 -1.68 -8.44 0.04
C GLN A 80 -0.35 -7.76 -0.30
N GLY A 81 -0.37 -6.46 -0.61
CA GLY A 81 0.83 -5.67 -0.89
C GLY A 81 1.80 -5.62 0.30
N ILE A 82 1.29 -5.33 1.50
CA ILE A 82 2.05 -5.31 2.76
C ILE A 82 2.66 -6.68 3.04
N THR A 83 1.89 -7.76 2.84
CA THR A 83 2.38 -9.13 3.04
C THR A 83 3.55 -9.44 2.09
N ALA A 84 3.41 -9.10 0.80
CA ALA A 84 4.44 -9.32 -0.19
C ALA A 84 5.73 -8.54 0.14
N TYR A 85 5.61 -7.25 0.42
CA TYR A 85 6.78 -6.43 0.77
C TYR A 85 7.42 -6.82 2.11
N ARG A 86 6.63 -7.25 3.10
CA ARG A 86 7.16 -7.80 4.35
C ARG A 86 8.01 -9.04 4.08
N THR A 87 7.54 -9.92 3.20
CA THR A 87 8.28 -11.13 2.78
C THR A 87 9.60 -10.75 2.11
N LEU A 88 9.57 -9.77 1.18
CA LEU A 88 10.78 -9.28 0.51
C LEU A 88 11.83 -8.72 1.48
N VAL A 89 11.40 -7.88 2.42
CA VAL A 89 12.30 -7.23 3.37
C VAL A 89 12.78 -8.21 4.44
N GLY A 90 11.88 -9.06 4.94
CA GLY A 90 12.14 -9.96 6.06
C GLY A 90 12.84 -11.26 5.66
N GLU A 91 12.34 -11.96 4.64
CA GLU A 91 12.83 -13.28 4.25
C GLU A 91 13.89 -13.21 3.15
N TYR A 92 13.69 -12.33 2.16
CA TYR A 92 14.64 -12.18 1.04
C TYR A 92 15.69 -11.08 1.27
N GLY A 93 15.68 -10.40 2.41
CA GLY A 93 16.68 -9.37 2.77
C GLY A 93 16.71 -8.15 1.83
N ARG A 94 15.66 -7.92 1.03
CA ARG A 94 15.61 -6.87 -0.01
C ARG A 94 15.42 -5.48 0.58
N ARG A 95 16.50 -4.88 1.06
CA ARG A 95 16.52 -3.53 1.67
C ARG A 95 16.04 -2.43 0.72
N ASP A 96 16.26 -2.60 -0.58
CA ASP A 96 15.74 -1.71 -1.63
C ASP A 96 14.19 -1.65 -1.68
N CYS A 97 13.51 -2.59 -1.03
CA CYS A 97 12.04 -2.64 -0.95
C CYS A 97 11.47 -2.02 0.34
N VAL A 98 12.28 -1.54 1.28
CA VAL A 98 11.80 -0.96 2.56
C VAL A 98 10.91 0.26 2.35
N ASP A 99 11.29 1.20 1.48
CA ASP A 99 10.46 2.38 1.19
C ASP A 99 9.08 1.96 0.62
N ARG A 100 9.06 1.00 -0.31
CA ARG A 100 7.80 0.47 -0.87
C ARG A 100 6.95 -0.22 0.19
N TYR A 101 7.57 -0.94 1.12
CA TYR A 101 6.89 -1.59 2.24
C TYR A 101 6.19 -0.57 3.14
N LEU A 102 6.92 0.46 3.59
CA LEU A 102 6.39 1.48 4.49
C LEU A 102 5.31 2.33 3.79
N ARG A 103 5.46 2.63 2.49
CA ARG A 103 4.40 3.28 1.70
C ARG A 103 3.12 2.44 1.61
N ALA A 104 3.24 1.12 1.47
CA ALA A 104 2.06 0.25 1.47
C ALA A 104 1.32 0.30 2.81
N MET A 105 2.05 0.40 3.93
CA MET A 105 1.47 0.60 5.26
C MET A 105 0.82 1.99 5.43
N CYS A 106 1.43 3.06 4.91
CA CYS A 106 0.80 4.38 4.87
C CYS A 106 -0.53 4.36 4.09
N ALA A 107 -0.60 3.62 2.97
CA ALA A 107 -1.84 3.49 2.20
C ALA A 107 -2.95 2.79 2.98
N GLN A 108 -2.60 1.83 3.86
CA GLN A 108 -3.58 1.22 4.77
C GLN A 108 -4.07 2.20 5.84
N VAL A 109 -3.20 3.05 6.39
CA VAL A 109 -3.61 4.14 7.30
C VAL A 109 -4.61 5.07 6.61
N MET A 110 -4.32 5.47 5.37
CA MET A 110 -5.20 6.31 4.56
C MET A 110 -6.58 5.67 4.38
N LEU A 111 -6.64 4.37 4.05
CA LEU A 111 -7.91 3.66 3.89
C LEU A 111 -8.76 3.69 5.17
N TYR A 112 -8.15 3.43 6.33
CA TYR A 112 -8.89 3.52 7.60
C TYR A 112 -9.36 4.95 7.90
N GLY A 113 -8.57 5.96 7.51
CA GLY A 113 -8.96 7.37 7.61
C GLY A 113 -10.18 7.70 6.75
N VAL A 114 -10.18 7.29 5.49
CA VAL A 114 -11.30 7.48 4.56
C VAL A 114 -12.58 6.80 5.09
N ARG A 115 -12.45 5.63 5.71
CA ARG A 115 -13.58 4.89 6.32
C ARG A 115 -14.05 5.46 7.67
N GLY A 116 -13.36 6.46 8.22
CA GLY A 116 -13.66 6.99 9.57
C GLY A 116 -13.35 6.01 10.71
N GLU A 117 -12.54 4.98 10.47
CA GLU A 117 -12.25 3.91 11.43
C GLU A 117 -11.11 4.31 12.37
N ALA A 118 -11.42 5.17 13.36
CA ALA A 118 -10.41 5.73 14.26
C ALA A 118 -9.57 4.67 14.99
N ALA A 119 -10.17 3.54 15.38
CA ALA A 119 -9.44 2.42 15.98
C ALA A 119 -8.47 1.75 14.98
N GLY A 120 -8.92 1.57 13.73
CA GLY A 120 -8.11 1.05 12.64
C GLY A 120 -6.94 1.97 12.30
N VAL A 121 -7.17 3.28 12.24
CA VAL A 121 -6.11 4.30 12.03
C VAL A 121 -5.05 4.20 13.13
N ARG A 122 -5.45 4.15 14.41
CA ARG A 122 -4.50 4.04 15.53
C ARG A 122 -3.68 2.75 15.46
N ALA A 123 -4.32 1.62 15.18
CA ALA A 123 -3.64 0.34 15.05
C ALA A 123 -2.64 0.34 13.87
N ALA A 124 -3.06 0.85 12.71
CA ALA A 124 -2.22 0.93 11.52
C ALA A 124 -1.04 1.88 11.70
N LEU A 125 -1.22 3.03 12.38
CA LEU A 125 -0.13 3.96 12.70
C LEU A 125 0.91 3.33 13.64
N ARG A 126 0.46 2.61 14.69
CA ARG A 126 1.38 1.89 15.59
C ARG A 126 2.18 0.84 14.83
N ALA A 127 1.50 0.05 13.99
CA ALA A 127 2.17 -0.95 13.17
C ALA A 127 3.20 -0.31 12.22
N LEU A 128 2.85 0.80 11.56
CA LEU A 128 3.77 1.55 10.71
C LEU A 128 4.99 2.04 11.50
N GLU A 129 4.77 2.63 12.67
CA GLU A 129 5.83 3.13 13.53
C GLU A 129 6.80 2.02 13.96
N ASP A 130 6.27 0.86 14.36
CA ASP A 130 7.09 -0.29 14.76
C ASP A 130 7.91 -0.83 13.59
N GLN A 131 7.34 -0.92 12.39
CA GLN A 131 8.09 -1.35 11.21
C GLN A 131 9.10 -0.30 10.76
N ALA A 132 8.78 1.00 10.85
CA ALA A 132 9.72 2.07 10.55
C ALA A 132 10.90 2.05 11.52
N ARG A 133 10.68 1.85 12.83
CA ARG A 133 11.79 1.70 13.82
C ARG A 133 12.70 0.54 13.46
N ARG A 134 12.14 -0.56 12.98
CA ARG A 134 12.89 -1.75 12.60
C ARG A 134 13.71 -1.57 11.31
N TYR A 135 13.16 -0.91 10.30
CA TYR A 135 13.75 -0.91 8.95
C TYR A 135 14.30 0.44 8.48
N ASP A 136 13.85 1.55 9.06
CA ASP A 136 14.28 2.92 8.75
C ASP A 136 14.22 3.83 10.01
N PRO A 137 15.01 3.52 11.06
CA PRO A 137 14.90 4.17 12.37
C PRO A 137 15.15 5.69 12.34
N ARG A 138 15.89 6.18 11.33
CA ARG A 138 16.21 7.60 11.18
C ARG A 138 15.02 8.43 10.67
N ASN A 139 14.01 7.80 10.09
CA ASN A 139 12.87 8.48 9.46
C ASN A 139 11.51 8.08 10.06
N VAL A 140 11.48 7.51 11.27
CA VAL A 140 10.23 7.05 11.91
C VAL A 140 9.16 8.16 11.95
N THR A 141 9.53 9.34 12.46
CA THR A 141 8.64 10.50 12.55
C THR A 141 8.11 10.89 11.17
N ARG A 142 8.99 10.97 10.17
CA ARG A 142 8.62 11.30 8.79
C ARG A 142 7.59 10.33 8.23
N TRP A 143 7.73 9.03 8.48
CA TRP A 143 6.77 8.02 8.00
C TRP A 143 5.39 8.18 8.66
N VAL A 144 5.37 8.42 9.97
CA VAL A 144 4.13 8.65 10.73
C VAL A 144 3.44 9.95 10.29
N GLU A 145 4.19 11.04 10.12
CA GLU A 145 3.67 12.31 9.61
C GLU A 145 3.14 12.18 8.19
N HIS A 146 3.88 11.49 7.32
CA HIS A 146 3.43 11.20 5.96
C HIS A 146 2.10 10.46 5.96
N ALA A 147 1.92 9.45 6.82
CA ALA A 147 0.66 8.73 6.95
C ALA A 147 -0.48 9.61 7.50
N ARG A 148 -0.19 10.49 8.46
CA ARG A 148 -1.17 11.41 9.07
C ARG A 148 -1.64 12.49 8.11
N ALA A 149 -0.78 12.96 7.21
CA ALA A 149 -1.12 13.99 6.22
C ALA A 149 -2.28 13.59 5.29
N PHE A 150 -2.61 12.30 5.21
CA PHE A 150 -3.73 11.78 4.42
C PHE A 150 -5.03 11.57 5.21
N LEU A 151 -5.03 11.82 6.53
CA LEU A 151 -6.22 11.65 7.35
C LEU A 151 -7.09 12.92 7.26
N PRO A 152 -8.39 12.80 6.91
CA PRO A 152 -9.29 13.94 6.92
C PRO A 152 -9.41 14.50 8.34
N GLY A 153 -9.21 15.82 8.50
CA GLY A 153 -9.40 16.52 9.77
C GLY A 153 -8.23 16.45 10.78
N VAL A 154 -7.08 15.87 10.42
CA VAL A 154 -5.86 16.01 11.24
C VAL A 154 -5.17 17.32 10.84
N ALA A 155 -5.50 18.40 11.55
CA ALA A 155 -4.75 19.63 11.42
C ALA A 155 -3.28 19.38 11.85
N PRO A 156 -2.28 19.97 11.17
CA PRO A 156 -0.89 19.83 11.58
C PRO A 156 -0.72 20.28 13.04
N PRO A 157 0.20 19.67 13.81
CA PRO A 157 0.50 20.15 15.15
C PRO A 157 1.01 21.60 15.06
N GLY A 158 0.15 22.56 15.41
CA GLY A 158 0.44 24.00 15.26
C GLY A 158 -0.78 24.89 15.06
N THR A 159 -1.93 24.37 14.60
CA THR A 159 -3.19 25.12 14.62
C THR A 159 -3.79 25.08 16.02
N VAL A 160 -3.28 25.96 16.88
CA VAL A 160 -4.03 26.48 18.02
C VAL A 160 -5.14 27.34 17.43
N THR A 161 -6.35 26.81 17.29
CA THR A 161 -7.55 27.67 17.27
C THR A 161 -7.76 28.12 18.71
N GLY A 162 -7.11 29.22 19.07
CA GLY A 162 -7.32 29.87 20.36
C GLY A 162 -8.77 30.38 20.49
N PRO A 163 -9.30 30.50 21.72
CA PRO A 163 -10.63 31.04 21.97
C PRO A 163 -10.62 32.58 22.03
N GLY A 164 -11.71 33.20 21.57
CA GLY A 164 -12.03 34.64 21.75
C GLY A 164 -11.59 35.53 20.57
N GLU A 165 -12.30 36.58 20.16
CA GLU A 165 -13.44 37.31 20.73
C GLU A 165 -14.17 38.05 19.59
N ALA A 166 -15.51 38.09 19.66
CA ALA A 166 -16.38 39.27 19.49
C ALA A 166 -17.84 38.81 19.60
#